data_AF-A0A8C0ZIL1-F1
#
_entry.id   AF-A0A8C0ZIL1-F1
#
_cell.length_a   1.000
_cell.length_b   1.000
_cell.length_c   1.000
_cell.angle_alpha   90.00
_cell.angle_beta   90.00
_cell.angle_gamma   90.00
#
_symmetry.space_group_name_H-M   'P 1'
#
loop_
_entity.id
_entity.type
_entity.pdbx_description
1 polymer ?
#
loop_
_entity_poly.entity_id
_entity_poly.type
_entity_poly.pdbx_seq_one_letter_code
_entity_poly.pdbx_strand_id
1 'polypeptide(L)'
;MSANVGDMVRITCSGVSYGTCGWYQQKVPGTGPVTVIYWNDRRPSGIPSRFSGSKSGSTGTLTITGVQAKDEAVYFCGYDGSSAGSLVQAASLSQPSSLSANVGDTVRITCSGISSWSYAGWYQQKVPGTGPVTVIYNSNNRPSGIPSRFSGSTSDSTATLTISGVQAEDEAVYFCGGADSSSDAAR
;
A
#
# COMPACT_ATOMS: atom_id res chain seq x y z
N MET A 1 -15.59 -13.45 4.13
CA MET A 1 -15.11 -14.83 4.33
C MET A 1 -14.91 -15.02 5.83
N SER A 2 -15.30 -16.16 6.39
CA SER A 2 -15.08 -16.50 7.81
C SER A 2 -14.26 -17.78 7.85
N ALA A 3 -13.33 -17.89 8.81
CA ALA A 3 -12.43 -19.02 8.98
C ALA A 3 -12.13 -19.21 10.46
N ASN A 4 -11.90 -20.45 10.88
CA ASN A 4 -11.55 -20.79 12.24
C ASN A 4 -10.03 -20.81 12.42
N VAL A 5 -9.59 -20.72 13.68
CA VAL A 5 -8.17 -20.89 14.02
C VAL A 5 -7.73 -22.30 13.63
N GLY A 6 -6.61 -22.39 12.90
CA GLY A 6 -6.07 -23.64 12.36
C GLY A 6 -6.47 -23.93 10.91
N ASP A 7 -7.47 -23.24 10.37
CA ASP A 7 -7.93 -23.47 9.00
C ASP A 7 -6.87 -23.07 7.97
N MET A 8 -7.01 -23.63 6.76
CA MET A 8 -6.34 -23.13 5.56
C MET A 8 -7.32 -22.28 4.75
N VAL A 9 -6.96 -21.02 4.53
CA VAL A 9 -7.78 -20.07 3.77
C VAL A 9 -7.09 -19.70 2.47
N ARG A 10 -7.88 -19.58 1.39
CA ARG A 10 -7.46 -19.07 0.09
C ARG A 10 -8.31 -17.86 -0.28
N ILE A 11 -7.66 -16.72 -0.50
CA ILE A 11 -8.29 -15.48 -0.95
C ILE A 11 -7.85 -15.26 -2.40
N THR A 12 -8.80 -15.03 -3.30
CA THR A 12 -8.52 -14.89 -4.74
C THR A 12 -8.79 -13.48 -5.22
N CYS A 13 -8.00 -13.03 -6.19
CA CYS A 13 -8.11 -11.73 -6.83
C CYS A 13 -8.04 -11.89 -8.34
N SER A 14 -9.13 -11.58 -9.05
CA SER A 14 -9.21 -11.71 -10.50
C SER A 14 -9.09 -10.35 -11.19
N GLY A 15 -8.57 -10.34 -12.42
CA GLY A 15 -8.42 -9.13 -13.23
C GLY A 15 -6.99 -8.56 -13.30
N VAL A 16 -5.99 -9.32 -12.83
CA VAL A 16 -4.57 -8.92 -12.86
C VAL A 16 -3.94 -9.31 -14.22
N SER A 17 -4.40 -8.69 -15.30
CA SER A 17 -4.17 -9.17 -16.67
C SER A 17 -2.72 -9.05 -17.17
N TYR A 18 -1.97 -8.00 -16.79
CA TYR A 18 -0.67 -7.69 -17.42
C TYR A 18 0.52 -7.49 -16.46
N GLY A 19 0.43 -7.94 -15.21
CA GLY A 19 1.58 -7.83 -14.29
C GLY A 19 1.42 -8.60 -12.99
N THR A 20 2.09 -8.16 -11.93
CA THR A 20 2.20 -8.95 -10.71
C THR A 20 1.09 -8.65 -9.71
N CYS A 21 0.74 -9.64 -8.89
CA CYS A 21 -0.25 -9.48 -7.82
C CYS A 21 0.48 -9.21 -6.49
N GLY A 22 0.14 -8.09 -5.86
CA GLY A 22 0.45 -7.80 -4.46
C GLY A 22 -0.72 -8.13 -3.55
N TRP A 23 -0.43 -8.47 -2.30
CA TRP A 23 -1.39 -8.69 -1.23
C TRP A 23 -1.05 -7.84 -0.02
N TYR A 24 -2.06 -7.20 0.55
CA TYR A 24 -1.92 -6.23 1.63
C TYR A 24 -2.91 -6.54 2.74
N GLN A 25 -2.48 -6.38 3.99
CA GLN A 25 -3.28 -6.59 5.20
C GLN A 25 -3.48 -5.26 5.92
N GLN A 26 -4.73 -4.91 6.20
CA GLN A 26 -5.10 -3.78 7.05
C GLN A 26 -5.84 -4.31 8.28
N LYS A 27 -5.15 -4.34 9.42
CA LYS A 27 -5.72 -4.83 10.68
C LYS A 27 -6.73 -3.88 11.29
N VAL A 28 -6.44 -2.58 11.23
CA VAL A 28 -7.31 -1.52 11.75
C VAL A 28 -7.76 -0.64 10.59
N PRO A 29 -9.07 -0.53 10.31
CA PRO A 29 -9.59 0.36 9.27
C PRO A 29 -9.06 1.80 9.48
N GLY A 30 -8.54 2.39 8.41
CA GLY A 30 -7.93 3.74 8.44
C GLY A 30 -6.44 3.77 8.79
N THR A 31 -5.81 2.64 9.12
CA THR A 31 -4.34 2.53 9.23
C THR A 31 -3.70 2.09 7.92
N GLY A 32 -2.44 2.42 7.68
CA GLY A 32 -1.75 2.01 6.44
C GLY A 32 -1.75 0.48 6.27
N PRO A 33 -2.22 -0.07 5.13
CA PRO A 33 -2.09 -1.49 4.87
C PRO A 33 -0.62 -1.90 4.79
N VAL A 34 -0.33 -3.11 5.27
CA VAL A 34 1.01 -3.70 5.24
C VAL A 34 1.06 -4.77 4.16
N THR A 35 2.08 -4.74 3.32
CA THR A 35 2.29 -5.81 2.34
C THR A 35 2.57 -7.16 3.01
N VAL A 36 1.86 -8.18 2.55
CA VAL A 36 1.99 -9.57 2.97
C VAL A 36 2.70 -10.39 1.90
N ILE A 37 2.36 -10.16 0.62
CA ILE A 37 3.00 -10.77 -0.55
C ILE A 37 3.18 -9.69 -1.61
N TYR A 38 4.30 -9.70 -2.31
CA TYR A 38 4.59 -8.87 -3.47
C TYR A 38 5.09 -9.74 -4.63
N TRP A 39 5.07 -9.20 -5.85
CA TRP A 39 5.53 -9.91 -7.04
C TRP A 39 5.02 -11.36 -7.18
N ASN A 40 3.72 -11.56 -6.93
CA ASN A 40 2.99 -12.83 -6.97
C ASN A 40 3.26 -13.80 -5.81
N ASP A 41 4.52 -14.01 -5.43
CA ASP A 41 4.90 -15.08 -4.50
C ASP A 41 5.97 -14.69 -3.47
N ARG A 42 6.52 -13.47 -3.58
CA ARG A 42 7.57 -13.00 -2.66
C ARG A 42 6.94 -12.50 -1.38
N ARG A 43 7.53 -12.92 -0.26
CA ARG A 43 7.08 -12.55 1.08
C ARG A 43 8.10 -11.59 1.70
N PRO A 44 7.69 -10.41 2.20
CA PRO A 44 8.59 -9.51 2.91
C PRO A 44 9.20 -10.16 4.16
N SER A 45 10.35 -9.65 4.60
CA SER A 45 10.96 -10.03 5.88
C SER A 45 9.99 -9.72 7.04
N GLY A 46 9.99 -10.56 8.07
CA GLY A 46 9.09 -10.43 9.22
C GLY A 46 7.65 -10.93 8.99
N ILE A 47 7.22 -11.16 7.74
CA ILE A 47 5.93 -11.81 7.47
C ILE A 47 6.07 -13.33 7.66
N PRO A 48 5.21 -13.97 8.48
CA PRO A 48 5.34 -15.41 8.78
C PRO A 48 5.22 -16.31 7.55
N SER A 49 5.93 -17.45 7.57
CA SER A 49 5.94 -18.43 6.47
C SER A 49 4.59 -19.04 6.13
N ARG A 50 3.62 -18.96 7.05
CA ARG A 50 2.23 -19.40 6.86
C ARG A 50 1.47 -18.63 5.78
N PHE A 51 1.96 -17.44 5.41
CA PHE A 51 1.44 -16.67 4.28
C PHE A 51 2.21 -17.00 3.01
N SER A 52 1.50 -17.32 1.93
CA SER A 52 2.08 -17.54 0.60
C SER A 52 1.17 -17.01 -0.49
N GLY A 53 1.76 -16.53 -1.58
CA GLY A 53 1.01 -16.08 -2.74
C GLY A 53 1.31 -16.92 -3.97
N SER A 54 0.38 -16.91 -4.92
CA SER A 54 0.60 -17.40 -6.26
C SER A 54 -0.24 -16.61 -7.27
N LYS A 55 0.09 -16.75 -8.55
CA LYS A 55 -0.72 -16.22 -9.65
C LYS A 55 -0.87 -17.29 -10.73
N SER A 56 -2.09 -17.45 -11.24
CA SER A 56 -2.39 -18.28 -12.41
C SER A 56 -3.27 -17.48 -13.37
N GLY A 57 -2.77 -17.27 -14.60
CA GLY A 57 -3.41 -16.39 -15.57
C GLY A 57 -3.60 -14.97 -15.01
N SER A 58 -4.84 -14.50 -14.97
CA SER A 58 -5.24 -13.20 -14.42
C SER A 58 -5.70 -13.25 -12.96
N THR A 59 -5.57 -14.40 -12.29
CA THR A 59 -6.03 -14.60 -10.92
C THR A 59 -4.86 -14.81 -9.95
N GLY A 60 -4.68 -13.88 -9.02
CA GLY A 60 -3.80 -14.01 -7.86
C GLY A 60 -4.49 -14.76 -6.73
N THR A 61 -3.74 -15.51 -5.93
CA THR A 61 -4.24 -16.19 -4.72
C THR A 61 -3.31 -15.95 -3.54
N LEU A 62 -3.86 -15.53 -2.40
CA LEU A 62 -3.19 -15.56 -1.10
C LEU A 62 -3.65 -16.80 -0.36
N THR A 63 -2.70 -17.56 0.18
CA THR A 63 -2.94 -18.70 1.05
C THR A 63 -2.43 -18.39 2.44
N ILE A 64 -3.27 -18.64 3.44
CA ILE A 64 -2.92 -18.55 4.86
C ILE A 64 -3.10 -19.95 5.44
N THR A 65 -2.01 -20.60 5.83
CA THR A 65 -2.06 -21.92 6.47
C THR A 65 -2.09 -21.77 7.98
N GLY A 66 -2.93 -22.53 8.68
CA GLY A 66 -3.01 -22.44 10.14
C GLY A 66 -3.36 -21.03 10.62
N VAL A 67 -4.52 -20.53 10.18
CA VAL A 67 -5.06 -19.20 10.53
C VAL A 67 -4.99 -18.97 12.04
N GLN A 68 -4.58 -17.77 12.45
CA GLN A 68 -4.46 -17.37 13.85
C GLN A 68 -5.43 -16.21 14.14
N ALA A 69 -5.84 -16.04 15.40
CA ALA A 69 -6.72 -14.93 15.79
C ALA A 69 -6.16 -13.55 15.39
N LYS A 70 -4.83 -13.38 15.45
CA LYS A 70 -4.15 -12.14 15.03
C LYS A 70 -4.14 -11.87 13.52
N ASP A 71 -4.65 -12.79 12.72
CA ASP A 71 -4.77 -12.68 11.26
C ASP A 71 -6.09 -12.02 10.86
N GLU A 72 -6.99 -11.78 11.82
CA GLU A 72 -8.22 -11.01 11.59
C GLU A 72 -7.88 -9.60 11.09
N ALA A 73 -8.25 -9.33 9.82
CA ALA A 73 -7.93 -8.10 9.10
C ALA A 73 -8.73 -8.04 7.79
N VAL A 74 -8.72 -6.84 7.18
CA VAL A 74 -9.11 -6.69 5.78
C VAL A 74 -7.90 -7.01 4.89
N TYR A 75 -8.11 -7.84 3.87
CA TYR A 75 -7.09 -8.19 2.89
C TYR A 75 -7.43 -7.58 1.54
N PHE A 76 -6.47 -6.86 0.96
CA PHE A 76 -6.58 -6.27 -0.37
C PHE A 76 -5.61 -6.95 -1.32
N CYS A 77 -5.97 -6.99 -2.59
CA CYS A 77 -5.09 -7.35 -3.68
C CYS A 77 -4.98 -6.18 -4.66
N GLY A 78 -3.87 -6.10 -5.37
CA GLY A 78 -3.67 -5.07 -6.37
C GLY A 78 -2.61 -5.44 -7.39
N TYR A 79 -2.59 -4.68 -8.49
CA TYR A 79 -1.51 -4.73 -9.46
C TYR A 79 -0.26 -4.07 -8.86
N ASP A 80 0.77 -4.88 -8.61
CA ASP A 80 2.12 -4.42 -8.27
C ASP A 80 2.89 -4.36 -9.59
N GLY A 81 2.75 -3.24 -10.30
CA GLY A 81 3.68 -2.92 -11.37
C GLY A 81 5.06 -2.70 -10.78
N SER A 82 6.13 -2.91 -11.53
CA SER A 82 7.54 -2.70 -11.14
C SER A 82 7.86 -1.31 -10.55
N SER A 83 6.88 -0.42 -10.48
CA SER A 83 6.90 1.00 -10.15
C SER A 83 5.78 1.47 -9.20
N ALA A 84 4.75 0.65 -8.96
CA ALA A 84 3.69 0.95 -8.00
C ALA A 84 4.13 0.37 -6.65
N GLY A 85 5.10 1.06 -6.03
CA GLY A 85 5.85 0.58 -4.88
C GLY A 85 5.01 -0.25 -3.92
N SER A 86 5.50 -1.45 -3.62
CA SER A 86 5.13 -2.24 -2.45
C SER A 86 4.69 -1.32 -1.29
N LEU A 87 3.47 -1.49 -0.77
CA LEU A 87 3.00 -0.85 0.47
C LEU A 87 3.78 -1.37 1.70
N VAL A 88 5.00 -1.87 1.51
CA VAL A 88 5.80 -2.49 2.56
C VAL A 88 6.29 -1.37 3.48
N GLN A 89 6.08 -1.58 4.77
CA GLN A 89 6.63 -0.83 5.89
C GLN A 89 6.03 0.54 6.23
N ALA A 90 4.70 0.64 6.31
CA ALA A 90 4.06 1.67 7.15
C ALA A 90 4.61 1.73 8.60
N ALA A 91 5.34 0.71 9.07
CA ALA A 91 5.92 0.66 10.41
C ALA A 91 7.20 1.49 10.60
N SER A 92 7.95 1.82 9.53
CA SER A 92 9.20 2.61 9.63
C SER A 92 9.13 3.96 8.90
N LEU A 93 8.02 4.24 8.21
CA LEU A 93 7.75 5.54 7.61
C LEU A 93 7.07 6.47 8.61
N SER A 94 7.49 7.73 8.63
CA SER A 94 6.93 8.76 9.50
C SER A 94 6.14 9.76 8.67
N GLN A 95 4.86 9.96 9.01
CA GLN A 95 3.96 10.94 8.40
C GLN A 95 3.15 11.67 9.49
N PRO A 96 2.65 12.89 9.22
CA PRO A 96 1.73 13.57 10.14
C PRO A 96 0.50 12.71 10.45
N SER A 97 0.07 12.68 11.71
CA SER A 97 -1.11 11.91 12.13
C SER A 97 -2.44 12.50 11.65
N SER A 98 -2.48 13.82 11.45
CA SER A 98 -3.64 14.53 10.89
C SER A 98 -3.20 15.86 10.30
N LEU A 99 -3.91 16.32 9.28
CA LEU A 99 -3.78 17.65 8.68
C LEU A 99 -5.19 18.18 8.40
N SER A 100 -5.38 19.49 8.55
CA SER A 100 -6.62 20.17 8.21
C SER A 100 -6.33 21.25 7.17
N ALA A 101 -7.21 21.40 6.20
CA ALA A 101 -7.12 22.40 5.13
C ALA A 101 -8.53 22.83 4.73
N ASN A 102 -8.68 24.08 4.29
CA ASN A 102 -9.94 24.57 3.75
C ASN A 102 -10.04 24.26 2.25
N VAL A 103 -11.26 24.28 1.73
CA VAL A 103 -11.48 24.20 0.28
C VAL A 103 -10.75 25.36 -0.41
N GLY A 104 -9.95 25.04 -1.43
CA GLY A 104 -9.11 25.99 -2.15
C GLY A 104 -7.67 26.10 -1.63
N ASP A 105 -7.36 25.58 -0.44
CA ASP A 105 -6.00 25.62 0.10
C ASP A 105 -5.06 24.71 -0.70
N THR A 106 -3.76 24.91 -0.47
CA THR A 106 -2.73 23.95 -0.89
C THR A 106 -2.17 23.24 0.33
N VAL A 107 -2.34 21.93 0.41
CA VAL A 107 -1.78 21.10 1.49
C VAL A 107 -0.59 20.29 1.00
N ARG A 108 0.40 20.10 1.89
CA ARG A 108 1.57 19.25 1.66
C ARG A 108 1.62 18.18 2.74
N ILE A 109 1.58 16.92 2.32
CA ILE A 109 1.70 15.76 3.20
C ILE A 109 3.10 15.20 3.00
N THR A 110 3.86 15.05 4.08
CA THR A 110 5.24 14.54 4.02
C THR A 110 5.33 13.13 4.58
N CYS A 111 6.27 12.37 4.04
CA CYS A 111 6.57 11.02 4.48
C CYS A 111 8.09 10.80 4.47
N SER A 112 8.67 10.59 5.65
CA SER A 112 10.11 10.39 5.82
C SER A 112 10.43 8.93 6.14
N GLY A 113 11.68 8.52 5.86
CA GLY A 113 12.15 7.14 6.07
C GLY A 113 12.12 6.28 4.81
N ILE A 114 11.87 6.89 3.65
CA ILE A 114 11.97 6.22 2.36
C ILE A 114 13.45 6.04 2.02
N SER A 115 13.83 4.86 1.55
CA SER A 115 15.21 4.62 1.07
C SER A 115 15.55 5.61 -0.04
N SER A 116 16.72 6.24 0.04
CA SER A 116 17.16 7.29 -0.90
C SER A 116 17.26 6.82 -2.36
N TRP A 117 17.35 5.49 -2.57
CA TRP A 117 17.42 4.86 -3.89
C TRP A 117 16.05 4.39 -4.39
N SER A 118 14.99 4.67 -3.64
CA SER A 118 13.65 4.13 -3.85
C SER A 118 12.69 5.17 -4.40
N TYR A 119 11.67 4.67 -5.09
CA TYR A 119 10.56 5.49 -5.54
C TYR A 119 9.45 5.51 -4.49
N ALA A 120 8.84 6.68 -4.31
CA ALA A 120 7.71 6.86 -3.42
C ALA A 120 6.38 6.65 -4.16
N GLY A 121 5.42 6.02 -3.48
CA GLY A 121 4.02 5.97 -3.88
C GLY A 121 3.15 6.67 -2.85
N TRP A 122 2.05 7.28 -3.32
CA TRP A 122 0.99 7.83 -2.48
C TRP A 122 -0.34 7.19 -2.80
N TYR A 123 -1.10 6.90 -1.76
CA TYR A 123 -2.35 6.16 -1.83
C TYR A 123 -3.43 6.87 -1.02
N GLN A 124 -4.64 6.96 -1.56
CA GLN A 124 -5.80 7.57 -0.91
C GLN A 124 -6.82 6.51 -0.53
N GLN A 125 -7.23 6.49 0.74
CA GLN A 125 -8.33 5.66 1.24
C GLN A 125 -9.43 6.59 1.77
N LYS A 126 -10.50 6.76 0.98
CA LYS A 126 -11.64 7.61 1.35
C LYS A 126 -12.55 6.94 2.39
N VAL A 127 -12.77 5.64 2.25
CA VAL A 127 -13.67 4.88 3.12
C VAL A 127 -12.86 3.82 3.88
N PRO A 128 -12.84 3.83 5.23
CA PRO A 128 -12.17 2.80 6.01
C PRO A 128 -12.62 1.39 5.59
N GLY A 129 -11.66 0.48 5.38
CA GLY A 129 -11.94 -0.89 4.94
C GLY A 129 -12.13 -1.07 3.42
N THR A 130 -12.08 0.01 2.63
CA THR A 130 -11.97 -0.08 1.16
C THR A 130 -10.52 -0.07 0.71
N GLY A 131 -10.21 -0.66 -0.44
CA GLY A 131 -8.83 -0.66 -0.96
C GLY A 131 -8.34 0.76 -1.25
N PRO A 132 -7.13 1.14 -0.82
CA PRO A 132 -6.55 2.43 -1.20
C PRO A 132 -6.36 2.54 -2.71
N VAL A 133 -6.54 3.74 -3.24
CA VAL A 133 -6.31 4.08 -4.65
C VAL A 133 -4.98 4.81 -4.78
N THR A 134 -4.13 4.37 -5.71
CA THR A 134 -2.88 5.06 -6.02
C THR A 134 -3.17 6.46 -6.59
N VAL A 135 -2.62 7.50 -5.96
CA VAL A 135 -2.71 8.89 -6.44
C VAL A 135 -1.40 9.35 -7.08
N ILE A 136 -0.25 8.87 -6.58
CA ILE A 136 1.08 9.08 -7.17
C ILE A 136 1.88 7.77 -7.12
N TYR A 137 2.66 7.50 -8.16
CA TYR A 137 3.64 6.41 -8.22
C TYR A 137 4.96 6.93 -8.78
N ASN A 138 6.04 6.15 -8.67
CA ASN A 138 7.37 6.57 -9.16
C ASN A 138 7.80 7.97 -8.70
N SER A 139 7.45 8.33 -7.45
CA SER A 139 7.71 9.61 -6.81
C SER A 139 6.95 10.82 -7.37
N ASN A 140 6.67 10.88 -8.67
CA ASN A 140 6.08 12.05 -9.32
C ASN A 140 5.06 11.73 -10.43
N ASN A 141 4.88 10.47 -10.80
CA ASN A 141 3.94 10.10 -11.84
C ASN A 141 2.53 9.97 -11.27
N ARG A 142 1.56 10.52 -11.98
CA ARG A 142 0.14 10.47 -11.61
C ARG A 142 -0.61 9.50 -12.53
N PRO A 143 -1.38 8.53 -12.00
CA PRO A 143 -2.19 7.66 -12.83
C PRO A 143 -3.23 8.44 -13.65
N SER A 144 -3.67 7.86 -14.77
CA SER A 144 -4.78 8.42 -15.54
C SER A 144 -6.06 8.46 -14.70
N GLY A 145 -6.84 9.53 -14.85
CA GLY A 145 -8.06 9.76 -14.07
C GLY A 145 -7.86 10.42 -12.70
N ILE A 146 -6.62 10.52 -12.19
CA ILE A 146 -6.34 11.30 -10.99
C ILE A 146 -6.20 12.79 -11.36
N PRO A 147 -6.88 13.73 -10.66
CA PRO A 147 -6.88 15.15 -10.99
C PRO A 147 -5.48 15.79 -10.98
N SER A 148 -5.26 16.78 -11.85
CA SER A 148 -3.97 17.47 -11.98
C SER A 148 -3.49 18.21 -10.74
N ARG A 149 -4.42 18.52 -9.81
CA ARG A 149 -4.12 19.11 -8.51
C ARG A 149 -3.25 18.25 -7.59
N PHE A 150 -3.21 16.94 -7.81
CA PHE A 150 -2.33 16.03 -7.08
C PHE A 150 -0.95 15.99 -7.74
N SER A 151 0.10 16.24 -6.97
CA SER A 151 1.49 16.10 -7.44
C SER A 151 2.38 15.49 -6.36
N GLY A 152 3.38 14.74 -6.76
CA GLY A 152 4.35 14.14 -5.86
C GLY A 152 5.76 14.62 -6.13
N SER A 153 6.57 14.64 -5.09
CA SER A 153 8.02 14.83 -5.17
C SER A 153 8.71 13.98 -4.11
N THR A 154 10.00 13.74 -4.32
CA THR A 154 10.87 13.12 -3.33
C THR A 154 12.18 13.89 -3.29
N SER A 155 12.66 14.19 -2.08
CA SER A 155 13.98 14.74 -1.83
C SER A 155 14.63 13.90 -0.74
N ASP A 156 15.84 13.41 -1.01
CA ASP A 156 16.59 12.51 -0.12
C ASP A 156 15.73 11.30 0.32
N SER A 157 15.35 11.25 1.60
CA SER A 157 14.53 10.19 2.20
C SER A 157 13.10 10.64 2.51
N THR A 158 12.67 11.78 2.00
CA THR A 158 11.36 12.38 2.26
C THR A 158 10.56 12.56 0.97
N ALA A 159 9.42 11.88 0.88
CA ALA A 159 8.42 12.14 -0.14
C ALA A 159 7.43 13.20 0.31
N THR A 160 6.90 13.96 -0.64
CA THR A 160 5.85 14.96 -0.43
C THR A 160 4.73 14.76 -1.43
N LEU A 161 3.49 14.66 -0.95
CA LEU A 161 2.28 14.82 -1.75
C LEU A 161 1.79 16.25 -1.61
N THR A 162 1.59 16.93 -2.73
CA THR A 162 0.95 18.25 -2.77
C THR A 162 -0.43 18.10 -3.38
N ILE A 163 -1.44 18.68 -2.72
CA ILE A 163 -2.81 18.79 -3.23
C ILE A 163 -3.12 20.28 -3.31
N SER A 164 -3.19 20.82 -4.52
CA SER A 164 -3.49 22.25 -4.75
C SER A 164 -4.98 22.48 -5.01
N GLY A 165 -5.57 23.49 -4.38
CA GLY A 165 -7.01 23.71 -4.53
C GLY A 165 -7.81 22.54 -3.98
N VAL A 166 -7.57 22.21 -2.70
CA VAL A 166 -8.26 21.14 -1.97
C VAL A 166 -9.77 21.23 -2.19
N GLN A 167 -10.39 20.08 -2.42
CA GLN A 167 -11.84 19.95 -2.58
C GLN A 167 -12.44 19.10 -1.45
N ALA A 168 -13.75 19.16 -1.26
CA ALA A 168 -14.42 18.40 -0.19
C ALA A 168 -14.22 16.89 -0.36
N GLU A 169 -14.17 16.40 -1.61
CA GLU A 169 -13.91 14.99 -1.91
C GLU A 169 -12.47 14.54 -1.65
N ASP A 170 -11.54 15.45 -1.32
CA ASP A 170 -10.16 15.12 -1.00
C ASP A 170 -9.99 14.72 0.49
N GLU A 171 -11.04 14.86 1.30
CA GLU A 171 -11.06 14.34 2.68
C GLU A 171 -10.91 12.81 2.67
N ALA A 172 -9.76 12.34 3.13
CA ALA A 172 -9.38 10.93 3.11
C ALA A 172 -8.18 10.66 4.02
N VAL A 173 -7.91 9.37 4.26
CA VAL A 173 -6.61 8.95 4.78
C VAL A 173 -5.65 8.79 3.61
N TYR A 174 -4.46 9.37 3.75
CA TYR A 174 -3.38 9.22 2.78
C TYR A 174 -2.26 8.36 3.37
N PHE A 175 -1.71 7.48 2.55
CA PHE A 175 -0.58 6.65 2.91
C PHE A 175 0.54 6.83 1.90
N CYS A 176 1.77 6.87 2.39
CA CYS A 176 2.96 6.74 1.57
C CYS A 176 3.49 5.30 1.61
N GLY A 177 4.22 4.92 0.58
CA GLY A 177 5.02 3.69 0.55
C GLY A 177 6.26 3.88 -0.29
N GLY A 178 7.27 3.03 -0.09
CA GLY A 178 8.47 2.96 -0.90
C GLY A 178 8.99 1.54 -0.96
N ALA A 179 9.74 1.18 -2.01
CA ALA A 179 10.42 -0.10 -2.03
C ALA A 179 11.56 -0.08 -1.00
N ASP A 180 11.59 -1.06 -0.09
CA ASP A 180 12.76 -1.30 0.73
C ASP A 180 13.80 -2.05 -0.10
N SER A 181 15.00 -1.49 -0.23
CA SER A 181 16.15 -2.15 -0.87
C SER A 181 16.93 -3.00 0.13
N SER A 182 16.51 -3.09 1.40
CA SER A 182 17.27 -3.79 2.43
C SER A 182 17.22 -5.31 2.22
N SER A 183 18.34 -5.82 1.72
CA SER A 183 18.83 -7.17 1.98
C SER A 183 19.34 -7.34 3.42
N ASP A 184 19.04 -6.42 4.34
CA ASP A 184 19.66 -6.32 5.67
C ASP A 184 18.65 -6.50 6.83
N ALA A 185 18.08 -7.70 6.93
CA ALA A 185 17.52 -8.22 8.18
C ALA A 185 18.24 -9.49 8.64
N ALA A 186 19.54 -9.56 8.39
CA ALA A 186 20.45 -10.55 8.94
C ALA A 186 21.63 -9.85 9.61
N ARG A 187 21.39 -9.28 10.80
CA ARG A 187 22.42 -9.09 11.82
C ARG A 187 21.83 -9.38 13.19
#